data_AF-A0A357HI87-F1
#
_entry.id   AF-A0A357HI87-F1
#
_cell.length_a   1.000
_cell.length_b   1.000
_cell.length_c   1.000
_cell.angle_alpha   90.00
_cell.angle_beta   90.00
_cell.angle_gamma   90.00
#
_symmetry.space_group_name_H-M   'P 1'
#
loop_
_entity.id
_entity.type
_entity.pdbx_description
1 polymer ?
#
loop_
_entity_poly.entity_id
_entity_poly.type
_entity_poly.pdbx_seq_one_letter_code
_entity_poly.pdbx_strand_id
1 'polypeptide(L)'
;LSYEPAVRVVRRWKNRRILAKEQLRWIIRFAGSGALIAAIVFIRYGQWDALFFGCVVALTMILHLWLTVNKQNMSIPGELVGVFGLTSSAPVIYLFLHQSMDARGWILWLINFLYFAGSIYYIKLKLRIQPQFSQPSNQIKIKKATPLLVYNMILILFLWITIWIRNYTWLFLLAFGPYIIKSIIGIFTWQTKAALNPKQTGFVELFHAIFFLIINILAFNIH
;
A
#
# COMPACT_ATOMS: atom_id res chain seq x y z
N LEU A 1 6.36 -6.13 -13.16
CA LEU A 1 6.07 -6.80 -14.45
C LEU A 1 5.05 -7.97 -14.34
N SER A 2 4.25 -8.08 -13.27
CA SER A 2 3.29 -9.20 -13.08
C SER A 2 1.80 -8.83 -13.23
N TYR A 3 1.46 -7.54 -13.43
CA TYR A 3 0.07 -7.05 -13.44
C TYR A 3 -0.51 -6.75 -14.83
N GLU A 4 0.25 -6.98 -15.90
CA GLU A 4 -0.21 -6.72 -17.28
C GLU A 4 -1.48 -7.47 -17.72
N PRO A 5 -1.73 -8.74 -17.35
CA PRO A 5 -2.90 -9.45 -17.85
C PRO A 5 -4.20 -8.93 -17.21
N ALA A 6 -4.21 -8.71 -15.89
CA ALA A 6 -5.40 -8.24 -15.18
C ALA A 6 -5.82 -6.82 -15.62
N VAL A 7 -4.86 -5.92 -15.84
CA VAL A 7 -5.12 -4.53 -16.25
C VAL A 7 -5.58 -4.46 -17.71
N ARG A 8 -5.05 -5.32 -18.61
CA ARG A 8 -5.51 -5.42 -20.01
C ARG A 8 -6.97 -5.93 -20.10
N VAL A 9 -7.34 -6.85 -19.23
CA VAL A 9 -8.70 -7.41 -19.16
C VAL A 9 -9.72 -6.33 -18.75
N VAL A 10 -9.40 -5.52 -17.74
CA VAL A 10 -10.29 -4.45 -17.28
C VAL A 10 -10.40 -3.30 -18.28
N ARG A 11 -9.30 -2.94 -18.97
CA ARG A 11 -9.32 -1.91 -20.02
C ARG A 11 -10.24 -2.26 -21.21
N ARG A 12 -10.39 -3.55 -21.53
CA ARG A 12 -11.28 -4.02 -22.60
C ARG A 12 -12.76 -4.08 -22.19
N TRP A 13 -13.07 -3.99 -20.90
CA TRP A 13 -14.45 -4.06 -20.39
C TRP A 13 -15.31 -2.85 -20.79
N LYS A 14 -14.70 -1.67 -21.00
CA LYS A 14 -15.43 -0.44 -21.37
C LYS A 14 -15.77 -0.35 -22.87
N ASN A 15 -15.08 -1.10 -23.74
CA ASN A 15 -15.35 -1.13 -25.17
C ASN A 15 -15.97 -2.48 -25.56
N ARG A 16 -17.29 -2.57 -25.39
CA ARG A 16 -18.22 -3.60 -25.92
C ARG A 16 -17.81 -5.08 -25.76
N ARG A 17 -18.63 -5.77 -24.95
CA ARG A 17 -19.05 -7.19 -25.03
C ARG A 17 -18.01 -8.19 -25.53
N ILE A 18 -17.70 -9.14 -24.63
CA ILE A 18 -16.88 -10.35 -24.80
C ILE A 18 -15.47 -10.19 -24.22
N LEU A 19 -15.36 -10.42 -22.90
CA LEU A 19 -14.18 -11.09 -22.35
C LEU A 19 -13.92 -12.31 -23.24
N ALA A 20 -12.77 -12.38 -23.90
CA ALA A 20 -12.38 -13.59 -24.61
C ALA A 20 -12.48 -14.75 -23.61
N LYS A 21 -13.19 -15.84 -23.97
CA LYS A 21 -13.44 -16.99 -23.07
C LYS A 21 -12.17 -17.49 -22.38
N GLU A 22 -11.02 -17.31 -23.02
CA GLU A 22 -9.69 -17.62 -22.46
C GLU A 22 -9.30 -16.77 -21.25
N GLN A 23 -9.50 -15.46 -21.29
CA GLN A 23 -9.14 -14.56 -20.19
C GLN A 23 -10.02 -14.81 -18.98
N LEU A 24 -11.31 -15.08 -19.20
CA LEU A 24 -12.23 -15.49 -18.15
C LEU A 24 -11.83 -16.85 -17.56
N ARG A 25 -11.44 -17.83 -18.39
CA ARG A 25 -10.93 -19.13 -17.93
C ARG A 25 -9.68 -18.99 -17.06
N TRP A 26 -8.73 -18.12 -17.43
CA TRP A 26 -7.55 -17.86 -16.62
C TRP A 26 -7.89 -17.25 -15.26
N ILE A 27 -8.78 -16.25 -15.22
CA ILE A 27 -9.24 -15.65 -13.97
C ILE A 27 -9.93 -16.69 -13.09
N ILE A 28 -10.84 -17.49 -13.65
CA ILE A 28 -11.55 -18.54 -12.91
C ILE A 28 -10.57 -19.60 -12.40
N ARG A 29 -9.58 -20.03 -13.20
CA ARG A 29 -8.58 -21.01 -12.76
C ARG A 29 -7.71 -20.47 -11.63
N PHE A 30 -7.25 -19.22 -11.72
CA PHE A 30 -6.38 -18.62 -10.72
C PHE A 30 -7.13 -18.32 -9.41
N ALA A 31 -8.35 -17.78 -9.52
CA ALA A 31 -9.22 -17.56 -8.37
C ALA A 31 -9.65 -18.89 -7.75
N GLY A 32 -9.99 -19.89 -8.56
CA GLY A 32 -10.38 -21.22 -8.12
C GLY A 32 -9.25 -21.97 -7.44
N SER A 33 -8.02 -21.91 -7.94
CA SER A 33 -6.86 -22.51 -7.27
C SER A 33 -6.56 -21.82 -5.94
N GLY A 34 -6.67 -20.49 -5.89
CA GLY A 34 -6.54 -19.73 -4.64
C GLY A 34 -7.62 -20.12 -3.62
N ALA A 35 -8.88 -20.24 -4.06
CA ALA A 35 -10.00 -20.65 -3.22
C ALA A 35 -9.85 -22.09 -2.72
N LEU A 36 -9.33 -23.00 -3.55
CA LEU A 36 -9.09 -24.40 -3.18
C LEU A 36 -7.99 -24.51 -2.11
N ILE A 37 -6.87 -23.79 -2.29
CA ILE A 37 -5.79 -23.74 -1.30
C ILE A 37 -6.32 -23.14 0.01
N ALA A 38 -7.08 -22.06 -0.07
CA ALA A 38 -7.71 -21.45 1.09
C ALA A 38 -8.66 -22.45 1.80
N ALA A 39 -9.50 -23.16 1.06
CA ALA A 39 -10.42 -24.16 1.63
C ALA A 39 -9.68 -25.31 2.32
N ILE A 40 -8.61 -25.84 1.73
CA ILE A 40 -7.78 -26.89 2.34
C ILE A 40 -7.16 -26.39 3.65
N VAL A 41 -6.64 -25.17 3.66
CA VAL A 41 -6.05 -24.56 4.85
C VAL A 41 -7.11 -24.32 5.92
N PHE A 42 -8.29 -23.80 5.57
CA PHE A 42 -9.35 -23.51 6.55
C PHE A 42 -9.97 -24.78 7.15
N ILE A 43 -10.22 -25.81 6.35
CA ILE A 43 -10.76 -27.09 6.83
C ILE A 43 -9.77 -27.77 7.79
N ARG A 44 -8.46 -27.67 7.51
CA ARG A 44 -7.43 -28.36 8.29
C ARG A 44 -7.05 -27.63 9.57
N TYR A 45 -7.09 -26.29 9.58
CA TYR A 45 -6.64 -25.48 10.71
C TYR A 45 -7.77 -24.82 11.52
N GLY A 46 -9.04 -24.94 11.10
CA GLY A 46 -10.21 -24.49 11.88
C GLY A 46 -10.30 -22.98 12.11
N GLN A 47 -9.57 -22.17 11.34
CA GLN A 47 -9.38 -20.74 11.57
C GLN A 47 -10.44 -19.89 10.87
N TRP A 48 -11.65 -19.84 11.44
CA TRP A 48 -12.76 -19.05 10.90
C TRP A 48 -12.50 -17.53 10.90
N ASP A 49 -11.68 -17.02 11.82
CA ASP A 49 -11.32 -15.59 11.87
C ASP A 49 -10.50 -15.15 10.65
N ALA A 50 -9.71 -16.05 10.07
CA ALA A 50 -8.96 -15.77 8.85
C ALA A 50 -9.90 -15.67 7.61
N LEU A 51 -11.09 -16.26 7.67
CA LEU A 51 -12.12 -16.08 6.64
C LEU A 51 -12.63 -14.64 6.60
N PHE A 52 -12.79 -13.98 7.75
CA PHE A 52 -13.17 -12.57 7.82
C PHE A 52 -12.18 -11.69 7.06
N PHE A 53 -10.88 -11.88 7.29
CA PHE A 53 -9.84 -11.17 6.54
C PHE A 53 -9.83 -11.54 5.05
N GLY A 54 -10.09 -12.79 4.71
CA GLY A 54 -10.31 -13.23 3.33
C GLY A 54 -11.45 -12.47 2.66
N CYS A 55 -12.58 -12.28 3.34
CA CYS A 55 -13.71 -11.48 2.86
C CYS A 55 -13.34 -10.00 2.72
N VAL A 56 -12.60 -9.42 3.67
CA VAL A 56 -12.10 -8.03 3.57
C VAL A 56 -11.18 -7.87 2.36
N VAL A 57 -10.24 -8.80 2.13
CA VAL A 57 -9.36 -8.79 0.96
C VAL A 57 -10.16 -8.96 -0.33
N ALA A 58 -11.12 -9.87 -0.38
CA ALA A 58 -12.00 -10.05 -1.54
C ALA A 58 -12.80 -8.78 -1.85
N LEU A 59 -13.35 -8.13 -0.82
CA LEU A 59 -14.08 -6.88 -0.95
C LEU A 59 -13.17 -5.74 -1.45
N THR A 60 -11.98 -5.58 -0.86
CA THR A 60 -11.02 -4.57 -1.31
C THR A 60 -10.58 -4.82 -2.75
N MET A 61 -10.42 -6.08 -3.16
CA MET A 61 -10.12 -6.46 -4.53
C MET A 61 -11.27 -6.11 -5.48
N ILE A 62 -12.52 -6.41 -5.11
CA ILE A 62 -13.71 -6.02 -5.89
C ILE A 62 -13.79 -4.50 -6.03
N LEU A 63 -13.62 -3.75 -4.94
CA LEU A 63 -13.60 -2.29 -4.94
C LEU A 63 -12.46 -1.76 -5.81
N HIS A 64 -11.26 -2.32 -5.72
CA HIS A 64 -10.12 -1.93 -6.54
C HIS A 64 -10.38 -2.21 -8.03
N LEU A 65 -10.98 -3.36 -8.36
CA LEU A 65 -11.41 -3.72 -9.72
C LEU A 65 -12.45 -2.73 -10.24
N TRP A 66 -13.45 -2.38 -9.44
CA TRP A 66 -14.46 -1.38 -9.77
C TRP A 66 -13.86 0.01 -10.00
N LEU A 67 -12.93 0.45 -9.15
CA LEU A 67 -12.19 1.70 -9.35
C LEU A 67 -11.31 1.65 -10.61
N THR A 68 -10.74 0.49 -10.93
CA THR A 68 -9.96 0.27 -12.17
C THR A 68 -10.83 0.40 -13.41
N VAL A 69 -12.01 -0.20 -13.40
CA VAL A 69 -13.03 -0.04 -14.44
C VAL A 69 -13.40 1.43 -14.64
N ASN A 70 -13.56 2.18 -13.54
CA ASN A 70 -13.92 3.59 -13.56
C ASN A 70 -12.75 4.53 -13.91
N LYS A 71 -11.58 3.99 -14.29
CA LYS A 71 -10.32 4.74 -14.55
C LYS A 71 -9.82 5.55 -13.35
N GLN A 72 -10.27 5.17 -12.15
CA GLN A 72 -9.87 5.77 -10.87
C GLN A 72 -8.87 4.90 -10.09
N ASN A 73 -8.35 3.81 -10.65
CA ASN A 73 -7.26 3.02 -10.02
C ASN A 73 -6.01 3.85 -9.73
N MET A 74 -5.79 4.88 -10.53
CA MET A 74 -4.70 5.83 -10.38
C MET A 74 -5.07 6.99 -9.42
N SER A 75 -6.26 7.01 -8.82
CA SER A 75 -6.65 7.98 -7.79
C SER A 75 -6.02 7.63 -6.44
N ILE A 76 -5.94 8.59 -5.51
CA ILE A 76 -5.36 8.32 -4.17
C ILE A 76 -6.19 7.24 -3.46
N PRO A 77 -7.53 7.35 -3.42
CA PRO A 77 -8.37 6.31 -2.82
C PRO A 77 -8.18 4.94 -3.48
N GLY A 78 -8.08 4.87 -4.81
CA GLY A 78 -7.88 3.61 -5.53
C GLY A 78 -6.57 2.91 -5.16
N GLU A 79 -5.47 3.66 -5.10
CA GLU A 79 -4.17 3.12 -4.70
C GLU A 79 -4.15 2.72 -3.22
N LEU A 80 -4.84 3.49 -2.34
CA LEU A 80 -4.96 3.16 -0.92
C LEU A 80 -5.78 1.89 -0.67
N VAL A 81 -6.89 1.68 -1.39
CA VAL A 81 -7.68 0.43 -1.29
C VAL A 81 -6.83 -0.77 -1.72
N GLY A 82 -6.04 -0.61 -2.80
CA GLY A 82 -5.11 -1.66 -3.24
C GLY A 82 -4.05 -1.97 -2.20
N VAL A 83 -3.44 -0.95 -1.60
CA VAL A 83 -2.45 -1.13 -0.52
C VAL A 83 -3.07 -1.73 0.72
N PHE A 84 -4.28 -1.31 1.11
CA PHE A 84 -5.01 -1.89 2.23
C PHE A 84 -5.20 -3.39 2.06
N GLY A 85 -5.72 -3.82 0.90
CA GLY A 85 -5.90 -5.23 0.58
C GLY A 85 -4.56 -6.00 0.53
N LEU A 86 -3.51 -5.38 -0.01
CA LEU A 86 -2.17 -5.99 -0.06
C LEU A 86 -1.57 -6.19 1.35
N THR A 87 -1.65 -5.18 2.21
CA THR A 87 -1.11 -5.25 3.57
C THR A 87 -1.94 -6.12 4.49
N SER A 88 -3.23 -6.37 4.19
CA SER A 88 -4.05 -7.37 4.87
C SER A 88 -3.52 -8.81 4.79
N SER A 89 -2.52 -9.10 3.96
CA SER A 89 -1.76 -10.35 4.04
C SER A 89 -1.03 -10.52 5.39
N ALA A 90 -0.53 -9.44 5.98
CA ALA A 90 0.17 -9.46 7.26
C ALA A 90 -0.71 -9.95 8.44
N PRO A 91 -1.91 -9.41 8.70
CA PRO A 91 -2.77 -9.89 9.78
C PRO A 91 -3.25 -11.32 9.56
N VAL A 92 -3.44 -11.75 8.30
CA VAL A 92 -3.75 -13.15 7.98
C VAL A 92 -2.62 -14.08 8.40
N ILE A 93 -1.38 -13.77 8.03
CA ILE A 93 -0.21 -14.56 8.44
C ILE A 93 -0.04 -14.53 9.97
N TYR A 94 -0.26 -13.38 10.61
CA TYR A 94 -0.18 -13.25 12.06
C TYR A 94 -1.19 -14.17 12.77
N LEU A 95 -2.45 -14.17 12.33
CA LEU A 95 -3.50 -15.07 12.83
C LEU A 95 -3.13 -16.54 12.68
N PHE A 96 -2.58 -16.94 11.54
CA PHE A 96 -2.14 -18.32 11.32
C PHE A 96 -1.04 -18.74 12.31
N LEU A 97 -0.13 -17.83 12.68
CA LEU A 97 0.98 -18.11 13.59
C LEU A 97 0.57 -18.05 15.07
N HIS A 98 -0.32 -17.13 15.46
CA HIS A 98 -0.65 -16.82 16.86
C HIS A 98 -2.06 -17.25 17.29
N GLN A 99 -2.85 -17.80 16.36
CA GLN A 99 -4.24 -18.25 16.54
C GLN A 99 -5.26 -17.17 16.93
N SER A 100 -4.82 -15.97 17.29
CA SER A 100 -5.67 -14.84 17.64
C SER A 100 -5.01 -13.53 17.22
N MET A 101 -5.85 -12.50 17.01
CA MET A 101 -5.38 -11.17 16.63
C MET A 101 -5.28 -10.30 17.88
N ASP A 102 -4.08 -10.21 18.43
CA ASP A 102 -3.80 -9.31 19.53
C ASP A 102 -3.51 -7.88 19.03
N ALA A 103 -3.26 -6.97 19.96
CA ALA A 103 -2.93 -5.60 19.60
C ALA A 103 -1.59 -5.45 18.85
N ARG A 104 -0.63 -6.39 19.02
CA ARG A 104 0.64 -6.37 18.29
C ARG A 104 0.39 -6.63 16.81
N GLY A 105 -0.41 -7.63 16.47
CA GLY A 105 -0.82 -7.93 15.11
C GLY A 105 -1.50 -6.75 14.41
N TRP A 106 -2.41 -6.06 15.10
CA TRP A 106 -3.11 -4.90 14.55
C TRP A 106 -2.17 -3.73 14.26
N ILE A 107 -1.23 -3.48 15.16
CA ILE A 107 -0.26 -2.39 15.02
C ILE A 107 0.76 -2.70 13.91
N LEU A 108 1.21 -3.95 13.81
CA LEU A 108 2.04 -4.43 12.70
C LEU A 108 1.39 -4.15 11.35
N TRP A 109 0.12 -4.53 11.22
CA TRP A 109 -0.64 -4.29 10.00
C TRP A 109 -0.77 -2.79 9.70
N LEU A 110 -1.17 -2.00 10.70
CA LEU A 110 -1.40 -0.58 10.54
C LEU A 110 -0.11 0.18 10.17
N ILE A 111 1.02 -0.15 10.78
CA ILE A 111 2.33 0.43 10.47
C ILE A 111 2.74 0.12 9.02
N ASN A 112 2.54 -1.11 8.55
CA ASN A 112 2.81 -1.46 7.16
C ASN A 112 1.88 -0.69 6.21
N PHE A 113 0.58 -0.64 6.51
CA PHE A 113 -0.39 0.11 5.73
C PHE A 113 -0.01 1.59 5.61
N LEU A 114 0.30 2.23 6.73
CA LEU A 114 0.73 3.62 6.77
C LEU A 114 2.00 3.85 5.96
N TYR A 115 3.02 3.00 6.11
CA TYR A 115 4.24 3.15 5.32
C TYR A 115 3.98 3.21 3.81
N PHE A 116 3.22 2.23 3.28
CA PHE A 116 2.89 2.18 1.85
C PHE A 116 1.92 3.29 1.42
N ALA A 117 0.96 3.67 2.27
CA ALA A 117 0.08 4.81 2.03
C ALA A 117 0.89 6.11 1.88
N GLY A 118 1.89 6.31 2.73
CA GLY A 118 2.80 7.46 2.65
C GLY A 118 3.60 7.49 1.35
N SER A 119 4.11 6.33 0.91
CA SER A 119 4.82 6.23 -0.37
C SER A 119 3.92 6.62 -1.55
N ILE A 120 2.63 6.26 -1.54
CA ILE A 120 1.67 6.70 -2.57
C ILE A 120 1.59 8.23 -2.67
N TYR A 121 1.40 8.93 -1.54
CA TYR A 121 1.33 10.40 -1.55
C TYR A 121 2.61 11.03 -2.10
N TYR A 122 3.77 10.50 -1.69
CA TYR A 122 5.06 10.96 -2.16
C TYR A 122 5.26 10.74 -3.67
N ILE A 123 5.00 9.52 -4.15
CA ILE A 123 5.12 9.15 -5.57
C ILE A 123 4.19 10.00 -6.43
N LYS A 124 2.96 10.28 -5.97
CA LYS A 124 2.04 11.16 -6.71
C LYS A 124 2.53 12.58 -6.81
N LEU A 125 3.05 13.12 -5.71
CA LEU A 125 3.66 14.43 -5.74
C LEU A 125 4.80 14.46 -6.77
N LYS A 126 5.73 13.52 -6.70
CA LYS A 126 6.94 13.47 -7.55
C LYS A 126 6.70 13.14 -9.02
N LEU A 127 5.90 12.12 -9.30
CA LEU A 127 5.76 11.58 -10.65
C LEU A 127 4.57 12.12 -11.41
N ARG A 128 3.59 12.70 -10.73
CA ARG A 128 2.36 13.18 -11.38
C ARG A 128 2.11 14.66 -11.20
N ILE A 129 2.36 15.23 -10.02
CA ILE A 129 2.05 16.64 -9.78
C ILE A 129 3.23 17.53 -10.20
N GLN A 130 4.43 17.31 -9.67
CA GLN A 130 5.61 18.15 -9.95
C GLN A 130 5.96 18.29 -11.44
N PRO A 131 5.93 17.22 -12.26
CA PRO A 131 6.32 17.31 -13.67
C PRO A 131 5.35 18.10 -14.55
N GLN A 132 4.14 18.41 -14.06
CA GLN A 132 3.14 19.18 -14.80
C GLN A 132 3.41 20.70 -14.78
N PHE A 133 4.33 21.17 -13.93
CA PHE A 133 4.60 22.58 -13.74
C PHE A 133 6.09 22.88 -13.92
N SER A 134 6.41 24.04 -14.46
CA SER A 134 7.74 24.65 -14.32
C SER A 134 8.02 24.91 -12.83
N GLN A 135 9.31 24.99 -12.46
CA GLN A 135 9.72 25.10 -11.06
C GLN A 135 9.05 26.31 -10.38
N PRO A 136 8.11 26.09 -9.44
CA PRO A 136 7.31 27.16 -8.88
C PRO A 136 7.95 27.71 -7.59
N SER A 137 7.43 28.83 -7.09
CA SER A 137 7.83 29.40 -5.80
C SER A 137 7.53 28.46 -4.63
N ASN A 138 8.25 28.62 -3.51
CA ASN A 138 8.12 27.74 -2.35
C ASN A 138 6.69 27.65 -1.78
N GLN A 139 5.91 28.75 -1.83
CA GLN A 139 4.52 28.75 -1.40
C GLN A 139 3.64 27.80 -2.23
N ILE A 140 3.85 27.79 -3.55
CA ILE A 140 3.12 26.91 -4.45
C ILE A 140 3.56 25.45 -4.25
N LYS A 141 4.85 25.21 -3.99
CA LYS A 141 5.35 23.87 -3.66
C LYS A 141 4.61 23.29 -2.44
N ILE A 142 4.49 24.08 -1.36
CA ILE A 142 3.80 23.68 -0.14
C ILE A 142 2.32 23.42 -0.42
N LYS A 143 1.64 24.31 -1.15
CA LYS A 143 0.22 24.16 -1.50
C LYS A 143 -0.06 22.89 -2.33
N LYS A 144 0.85 22.51 -3.21
CA LYS A 144 0.75 21.26 -3.99
C LYS A 144 1.10 20.03 -3.16
N ALA A 145 1.95 20.18 -2.15
CA ALA A 145 2.33 19.12 -1.22
C ALA A 145 1.38 18.96 -0.03
N THR A 146 0.33 19.78 0.10
CA THR A 146 -0.60 19.74 1.25
C THR A 146 -1.11 18.34 1.59
N PRO A 147 -1.53 17.47 0.64
CA PRO A 147 -1.97 16.12 0.98
C PRO A 147 -0.87 15.28 1.65
N LEU A 148 0.37 15.40 1.20
CA LEU A 148 1.53 14.71 1.78
C LEU A 148 1.87 15.30 3.17
N LEU A 149 1.77 16.61 3.35
CA LEU A 149 2.01 17.26 4.64
C LEU A 149 0.96 16.86 5.68
N VAL A 150 -0.32 16.89 5.32
CA VAL A 150 -1.41 16.43 6.20
C VAL A 150 -1.22 14.96 6.57
N TYR A 151 -0.86 14.12 5.59
CA TYR A 151 -0.54 12.72 5.83
C TYR A 151 0.62 12.56 6.84
N ASN A 152 1.72 13.28 6.64
CA ASN A 152 2.88 13.23 7.55
C ASN A 152 2.53 13.73 8.96
N MET A 153 1.70 14.75 9.10
CA MET A 153 1.23 15.23 10.40
C MET A 153 0.43 14.15 11.14
N ILE A 154 -0.50 13.50 10.44
CA ILE A 154 -1.29 12.38 11.00
C ILE A 154 -0.37 11.22 11.38
N LEU A 155 0.60 10.88 10.52
CA LEU A 155 1.57 9.82 10.79
C LEU A 155 2.41 10.11 12.04
N ILE A 156 2.96 11.32 12.16
CA ILE A 156 3.76 11.72 13.33
C ILE A 156 2.91 11.67 14.60
N LEU A 157 1.67 12.17 14.55
CA LEU A 157 0.74 12.12 15.67
C LEU A 157 0.45 10.66 16.08
N PHE A 158 0.18 9.79 15.11
CA PHE A 158 -0.03 8.37 15.34
C PHE A 158 1.19 7.71 16.00
N LEU A 159 2.40 7.95 15.47
CA LEU A 159 3.63 7.39 16.02
C LEU A 159 3.88 7.86 17.45
N TRP A 160 3.63 9.14 17.72
CA TRP A 160 3.73 9.70 19.06
C TRP A 160 2.76 8.99 20.02
N ILE A 161 1.48 8.89 19.66
CA ILE A 161 0.46 8.18 20.46
C ILE A 161 0.87 6.73 20.74
N THR A 162 1.39 6.01 19.74
CA THR A 162 1.79 4.60 19.93
C THR A 162 2.96 4.43 20.90
N ILE A 163 3.92 5.35 20.93
CA ILE A 163 5.05 5.29 21.86
C ILE A 163 4.57 5.53 23.29
N TRP A 164 3.74 6.54 23.51
CA TRP A 164 3.32 6.93 24.85
C TRP A 164 2.27 6.00 25.47
N ILE A 165 1.31 5.49 24.70
CA ILE A 165 0.21 4.69 25.25
C ILE A 165 0.61 3.23 25.47
N ARG A 166 1.46 2.68 24.60
CA ARG A 166 1.71 1.23 24.52
C ARG A 166 3.15 0.85 24.81
N ASN A 167 3.99 1.82 25.19
CA ASN A 167 5.41 1.64 25.53
C ASN A 167 6.22 0.93 24.42
N TYR A 168 5.85 1.16 23.16
CA TYR A 168 6.56 0.60 22.00
C TYR A 168 7.91 1.29 21.79
N THR A 169 8.91 0.54 21.30
CA THR A 169 10.27 1.05 21.12
C THR A 169 10.34 2.26 20.19
N TRP A 170 11.23 3.20 20.50
CA TRP A 170 11.63 4.31 19.63
C TRP A 170 12.11 3.90 18.23
N LEU A 171 12.44 2.62 18.02
CA LEU A 171 12.78 2.03 16.71
C LEU A 171 11.68 2.23 15.66
N PHE A 172 10.40 2.36 16.06
CA PHE A 172 9.34 2.72 15.11
C PHE A 172 9.55 4.10 14.49
N LEU A 173 10.01 5.08 15.27
CA LEU A 173 10.37 6.39 14.71
C LEU A 173 11.52 6.27 13.72
N LEU A 174 12.49 5.40 14.01
CA LEU A 174 13.63 5.16 13.15
C LEU A 174 13.21 4.50 11.83
N ALA A 175 12.24 3.58 11.85
CA ALA A 175 11.70 2.95 10.65
C ALA A 175 11.04 3.98 9.70
N PHE A 176 10.34 4.97 10.25
CA PHE A 176 9.69 6.03 9.47
C PHE A 176 10.58 7.24 9.19
N GLY A 177 11.67 7.42 9.94
CA GLY A 177 12.58 8.57 9.84
C GLY A 177 13.07 8.84 8.42
N PRO A 178 13.65 7.87 7.70
CA PRO A 178 14.09 8.06 6.32
C PRO A 178 12.95 8.47 5.38
N TYR A 179 11.75 7.90 5.57
CA TYR A 179 10.58 8.27 4.77
C TYR A 179 10.18 9.72 5.04
N ILE A 180 10.08 10.14 6.30
CA ILE A 180 9.69 11.51 6.67
C ILE A 180 10.71 12.51 6.13
N ILE A 181 12.00 12.27 6.35
CA ILE A 181 13.09 13.13 5.86
C ILE A 181 13.03 13.24 4.33
N LYS A 182 12.97 12.10 3.62
CA LYS A 182 12.84 12.05 2.16
C LYS A 182 11.61 12.80 1.67
N SER A 183 10.47 12.63 2.34
CA SER A 183 9.21 13.26 1.95
C SER A 183 9.30 14.78 2.04
N ILE A 184 9.90 15.31 3.11
CA ILE A 184 10.08 16.75 3.33
C ILE A 184 11.07 17.32 2.31
N ILE A 185 12.24 16.70 2.16
CA ILE A 185 13.24 17.11 1.15
C ILE A 185 12.60 17.10 -0.24
N GLY A 186 11.83 16.06 -0.55
CA GLY A 186 11.17 15.90 -1.84
C GLY A 186 10.12 16.96 -2.18
N ILE A 187 9.56 17.67 -1.19
CA ILE A 187 8.67 18.82 -1.43
C ILE A 187 9.47 19.99 -2.02
N PHE A 188 10.68 20.23 -1.52
CA PHE A 188 11.50 21.38 -1.92
C PHE A 188 12.37 21.09 -3.14
N THR A 189 12.84 19.85 -3.29
CA THR A 189 13.52 19.36 -4.49
C THR A 189 12.51 19.15 -5.62
N TRP A 190 12.30 20.16 -6.46
CA TRP A 190 11.29 20.09 -7.52
C TRP A 190 11.75 19.24 -8.71
N GLN A 191 10.94 18.27 -9.12
CA GLN A 191 11.23 17.42 -10.27
C GLN A 191 10.44 17.89 -11.50
N THR A 192 11.15 18.43 -12.49
CA THR A 192 10.56 18.82 -13.78
C THR A 192 10.37 17.62 -14.70
N LYS A 193 9.58 17.78 -15.76
CA LYS A 193 9.35 16.73 -16.76
C LYS A 193 10.64 16.22 -17.41
N ALA A 194 11.62 17.09 -17.63
CA ALA A 194 12.92 16.73 -18.20
C ALA A 194 13.79 15.90 -17.24
N ALA A 195 13.67 16.14 -15.93
CA ALA A 195 14.37 15.40 -14.89
C ALA A 195 13.55 14.19 -14.37
N LEU A 196 12.45 13.83 -15.04
CA LEU A 196 11.58 12.74 -14.61
C LEU A 196 12.23 11.39 -14.92
N ASN A 197 12.67 10.69 -13.89
CA ASN A 197 13.15 9.31 -14.00
C ASN A 197 12.32 8.36 -13.11
N PRO A 198 11.21 7.80 -13.65
CA PRO A 198 10.33 6.93 -12.86
C PRO A 198 11.03 5.66 -12.35
N LYS A 199 12.01 5.14 -13.10
CA LYS A 199 12.74 3.93 -12.72
C LYS A 199 13.57 4.17 -11.47
N GLN A 200 14.32 5.28 -11.45
CA GLN A 200 15.16 5.64 -10.31
C GLN A 200 14.31 5.92 -9.06
N THR A 201 13.20 6.67 -9.20
CA THR A 201 12.28 6.88 -8.09
C THR A 201 11.74 5.56 -7.55
N GLY A 202 11.35 4.62 -8.43
CA GLY A 202 10.89 3.30 -8.01
C GLY A 202 11.94 2.48 -7.25
N PHE A 203 13.20 2.48 -7.70
CA PHE A 203 14.29 1.79 -6.99
C PHE A 203 14.57 2.39 -5.62
N VAL A 204 14.54 3.72 -5.50
CA VAL A 204 14.71 4.41 -4.21
C VAL A 204 13.58 4.05 -3.26
N GLU A 205 12.33 4.00 -3.73
CA GLU A 205 11.19 3.56 -2.90
C GLU A 205 11.34 2.11 -2.45
N LEU A 206 11.80 1.21 -3.33
CA LEU A 206 12.05 -0.18 -2.97
C LEU A 206 13.11 -0.30 -1.88
N PHE A 207 14.22 0.43 -2.00
CA PHE A 207 15.26 0.43 -0.98
C PHE A 207 14.74 0.93 0.37
N HIS A 208 13.97 2.03 0.38
CA HIS A 208 13.37 2.53 1.61
C HIS A 208 12.38 1.52 2.21
N ALA A 209 11.62 0.79 1.38
CA ALA A 209 10.66 -0.20 1.84
C ALA A 209 11.37 -1.41 2.48
N ILE A 210 12.49 -1.86 1.91
CA ILE A 210 13.32 -2.92 2.49
C ILE A 210 13.93 -2.45 3.81
N PHE A 211 14.48 -1.23 3.85
CA PHE A 211 15.05 -0.67 5.07
C PHE A 211 14.00 -0.57 6.19
N PHE A 212 12.82 -0.06 5.86
CA PHE A 212 11.67 -0.02 6.76
C PHE A 212 11.30 -1.40 7.26
N LEU A 213 11.20 -2.40 6.37
CA LEU A 213 10.87 -3.78 6.73
C LEU A 213 11.87 -4.35 7.74
N ILE A 214 13.18 -4.20 7.50
CA ILE A 214 14.24 -4.71 8.37
C ILE A 214 14.12 -4.09 9.77
N ILE A 215 14.00 -2.76 9.86
CA ILE A 215 13.90 -2.09 11.16
C ILE A 215 12.60 -2.46 11.86
N ASN A 216 11.49 -2.56 11.12
CA ASN A 216 10.20 -2.94 11.70
C ASN A 216 10.27 -4.35 12.31
N ILE A 217 10.91 -5.31 11.64
CA ILE A 217 11.14 -6.65 12.20
C ILE A 217 12.00 -6.58 13.47
N LEU A 218 13.09 -5.81 13.45
CA LEU A 218 13.96 -5.64 14.62
C LEU A 218 13.21 -5.00 15.80
N ALA A 219 12.41 -3.97 15.53
CA ALA A 219 11.62 -3.26 16.54
C ALA A 219 10.63 -4.19 17.26
N PHE A 220 10.04 -5.14 16.52
CA PHE A 220 9.10 -6.11 17.09
C PHE A 220 9.78 -7.30 17.78
N ASN A 221 11.01 -7.67 17.39
CA ASN A 221 11.74 -8.76 18.05
C ASN A 221 12.39 -8.36 19.38
N ILE A 222 12.55 -7.06 19.64
CA ILE A 222 13.14 -6.55 20.89
C ILE A 222 12.11 -6.52 22.05
N HIS A 223 10.84 -6.90 21.81
CA HIS A 223 9.73 -6.91 22.78
C HIS A 223 8.87 -8.19 22.76
#